data_AF-A0A7X8VEN8-F1
#
_entry.id   AF-A0A7X8VEN8-F1
#
_cell.length_a   1.000
_cell.length_b   1.000
_cell.length_c   1.000
_cell.angle_alpha   90.00
_cell.angle_beta   90.00
_cell.angle_gamma   90.00
#
_symmetry.space_group_name_H-M   'P 1'
#
loop_
_entity.id
_entity.type
_entity.pdbx_description
1 polymer ?
#
loop_
_entity_poly.entity_id
_entity_poly.type
_entity_poly.pdbx_seq_one_letter_code
_entity_poly.pdbx_strand_id
1 'polypeptide(L)'
;MILIFTLFDDPIIRSVISGCVAALFSYYINSKALKSAGEKVIINLAPILEELFKTGFALVLKGKVLLSHVTFGVVEAAYDIWANGISTAYWAGFASIISHSVFGAISQYFIYRTDNNFLGIAIAALIHMAWNYTVINLKNQH
;
A
#
# COMPACT_ATOMS: atom_id res chain seq x y z
N MET A 1 7.00 3.93 31.89
CA MET A 1 7.87 3.15 30.98
C MET A 1 7.28 1.79 30.58
N ILE A 2 6.56 1.09 31.48
CA ILE A 2 5.89 -0.20 31.18
C ILE A 2 4.77 -0.08 30.11
N LEU A 3 4.03 1.04 30.11
CA LEU A 3 2.88 1.25 29.20
C LEU A 3 3.25 1.34 27.71
N ILE A 4 4.47 1.81 27.39
CA ILE A 4 4.92 1.99 26.01
C ILE A 4 5.30 0.63 25.40
N PHE A 5 6.00 -0.22 26.16
CA PHE A 5 6.37 -1.56 25.68
C PHE A 5 5.15 -2.45 25.44
N THR A 6 4.12 -2.36 26.29
CA THR A 6 2.86 -3.10 26.09
C THR A 6 2.07 -2.65 24.85
N LEU A 7 2.19 -1.38 24.45
CA LEU A 7 1.57 -0.87 23.22
C LEU A 7 2.15 -1.53 21.97
N PHE A 8 3.47 -1.74 21.96
CA PHE A 8 4.15 -2.41 20.85
C PHE A 8 3.96 -3.92 20.85
N ASP A 9 3.23 -4.51 21.80
CA ASP A 9 2.87 -5.93 21.77
C ASP A 9 1.57 -6.22 21.02
N ASP A 10 0.75 -5.19 20.76
CA ASP A 10 -0.51 -5.36 20.06
C ASP A 10 -0.30 -5.50 18.54
N PRO A 11 -0.77 -6.60 17.91
CA PRO A 11 -0.65 -6.79 16.46
C PRO A 11 -1.35 -5.70 15.65
N ILE A 12 -2.40 -5.06 16.16
CA ILE A 12 -3.08 -3.91 15.53
C ILE A 12 -2.11 -2.74 15.44
N ILE A 13 -1.45 -2.37 16.55
CA ILE A 13 -0.49 -1.25 16.59
C ILE A 13 0.67 -1.53 15.64
N ARG A 14 1.21 -2.75 15.66
CA ARG A 14 2.28 -3.15 14.73
C ARG A 14 1.85 -3.07 13.26
N SER A 15 0.59 -3.37 12.94
CA SER A 15 0.04 -3.25 11.59
C SER A 15 -0.09 -1.80 11.13
N VAL A 16 -0.52 -0.92 12.03
CA VAL A 16 -0.62 0.52 11.73
C VAL A 16 0.78 1.09 11.49
N ILE A 17 1.75 0.73 12.33
CA ILE A 17 3.15 1.12 12.15
C ILE A 17 3.69 0.59 10.82
N SER A 18 3.46 -0.69 10.49
CA SER A 18 3.95 -1.25 9.23
C SER A 18 3.37 -0.55 8.01
N GLY A 19 2.08 -0.21 8.03
CA GLY A 19 1.44 0.54 6.95
C GLY A 19 1.98 1.96 6.80
N CYS A 20 2.16 2.69 7.90
CA CYS A 20 2.76 4.02 7.88
C CYS A 20 4.21 4.00 7.38
N VAL A 21 5.02 3.07 7.87
CA VAL A 21 6.42 2.93 7.43
C VAL A 21 6.48 2.51 5.95
N ALA A 22 5.61 1.61 5.51
CA ALA A 22 5.50 1.27 4.10
C ALA A 22 5.17 2.50 3.25
N ALA A 23 4.19 3.32 3.66
CA ALA A 23 3.82 4.54 2.97
C ALA A 23 4.99 5.52 2.85
N LEU A 24 5.75 5.74 3.94
CA LEU A 24 6.93 6.61 3.94
C LEU A 24 8.01 6.13 2.96
N PHE A 25 8.34 4.83 2.99
CA PHE A 25 9.38 4.26 2.13
C PHE A 25 8.95 4.25 0.66
N SER A 26 7.72 3.81 0.38
CA SER A 26 7.14 3.86 -0.96
C SER A 26 7.14 5.27 -1.51
N TYR A 27 6.64 6.25 -0.75
CA TYR A 27 6.61 7.65 -1.18
C TYR A 27 8.02 8.15 -1.52
N TYR A 28 9.00 7.92 -0.65
CA TYR A 28 10.37 8.38 -0.86
C TYR A 28 11.02 7.77 -2.11
N ILE A 29 10.90 6.45 -2.29
CA ILE A 29 11.52 5.75 -3.42
C ILE A 29 10.75 6.04 -4.71
N ASN A 30 9.43 5.95 -4.69
CA ASN A 30 8.58 6.18 -5.86
C ASN A 30 8.69 7.63 -6.34
N SER A 31 8.76 8.61 -5.44
CA SER A 31 8.95 10.03 -5.82
C SER A 31 10.28 10.27 -6.53
N LYS A 32 11.36 9.59 -6.13
CA LYS A 32 12.65 9.67 -6.83
C LYS A 32 12.61 8.99 -8.19
N ALA A 33 12.04 7.79 -8.26
CA ALA A 33 11.90 7.04 -9.49
C ALA A 33 11.01 7.79 -10.51
N LEU A 34 9.89 8.36 -10.06
CA LEU A 34 8.95 9.11 -10.88
C LEU A 34 9.61 10.30 -11.58
N LYS A 35 10.48 11.04 -10.88
CA LYS A 35 11.25 12.15 -11.48
C LYS A 35 12.17 11.71 -12.62
N SER A 36 12.59 10.45 -12.64
CA SER A 36 13.54 9.92 -13.63
C SER A 36 12.89 9.19 -14.80
N ALA A 37 11.75 8.51 -14.57
CA ALA A 37 11.18 7.57 -15.54
C ALA A 37 9.67 7.77 -15.79
N GLY A 38 9.04 8.79 -15.19
CA GLY A 38 7.66 9.19 -15.47
C GLY A 38 6.61 8.15 -15.09
N GLU A 39 5.45 8.18 -15.76
CA GLU A 39 4.27 7.36 -15.42
C GLU A 39 4.51 5.85 -15.47
N LYS A 40 5.53 5.38 -16.20
CA LYS A 40 5.91 3.95 -16.21
C LYS A 40 6.28 3.44 -14.82
N VAL A 41 6.77 4.31 -13.94
CA VAL A 41 7.07 3.98 -12.53
C VAL A 41 5.78 3.68 -11.78
N ILE A 42 4.76 4.51 -11.96
CA ILE A 42 3.45 4.38 -11.29
C ILE A 42 2.78 3.07 -11.69
N ILE A 43 2.91 2.66 -12.94
CA ILE A 43 2.28 1.43 -13.44
C ILE A 43 3.06 0.17 -13.06
N ASN A 44 4.40 0.21 -13.05
CA ASN A 44 5.22 -1.00 -12.92
C ASN A 44 5.98 -1.09 -11.60
N LEU A 45 6.87 -0.14 -11.31
CA LEU A 45 7.81 -0.26 -10.21
C LEU A 45 7.16 0.06 -8.85
N ALA A 46 6.33 1.10 -8.80
CA ALA A 46 5.68 1.55 -7.57
C ALA A 46 4.81 0.46 -6.94
N PRO A 47 3.90 -0.22 -7.68
CA PRO A 47 3.09 -1.31 -7.13
C PRO A 47 3.93 -2.43 -6.52
N ILE A 48 5.03 -2.83 -7.17
CA ILE A 48 5.90 -3.90 -6.68
C ILE A 48 6.52 -3.51 -5.34
N LEU A 49 7.07 -2.29 -5.24
CA LEU A 49 7.68 -1.81 -4.00
C LEU A 49 6.66 -1.62 -2.90
N GLU A 50 5.47 -1.12 -3.23
CA GLU A 50 4.39 -0.92 -2.28
C GLU A 50 3.90 -2.24 -1.69
N GLU A 51 3.63 -3.25 -2.53
CA GLU A 51 3.21 -4.56 -2.03
C GLU A 51 4.30 -5.25 -1.21
N LEU A 52 5.56 -5.10 -1.62
CA LEU A 52 6.71 -5.61 -0.89
C LEU A 52 6.83 -4.96 0.49
N PHE A 53 6.72 -3.63 0.60
CA PHE A 53 6.85 -2.94 1.88
C PHE A 53 5.64 -3.15 2.79
N LYS A 54 4.42 -3.02 2.28
CA LYS A 54 3.20 -3.21 3.08
C LYS A 54 3.14 -4.59 3.70
N THR A 55 3.42 -5.61 2.90
CA THR A 55 3.39 -7.02 3.33
C THR A 55 4.65 -7.38 4.11
N GLY A 56 5.82 -7.01 3.61
CA GLY A 56 7.11 -7.31 4.23
C GLY A 56 7.23 -6.73 5.64
N PHE A 57 6.91 -5.45 5.83
CA PHE A 57 6.95 -4.85 7.17
C PHE A 57 5.88 -5.44 8.09
N ALA A 58 4.70 -5.77 7.59
CA ALA A 58 3.69 -6.45 8.40
C ALA A 58 4.19 -7.81 8.88
N LEU A 59 4.83 -8.60 8.02
CA LEU A 59 5.39 -9.90 8.37
C LEU A 59 6.55 -9.79 9.37
N VAL A 60 7.51 -8.88 9.13
CA VAL A 60 8.67 -8.66 10.02
C VAL A 60 8.21 -8.21 11.42
N LEU A 61 7.24 -7.30 11.47
CA LEU A 61 6.67 -6.81 12.73
C LEU A 61 5.63 -7.77 13.31
N LYS A 62 5.31 -8.90 12.68
CA LYS A 62 4.24 -9.81 13.14
C LYS A 62 2.88 -9.09 13.30
N GLY A 63 2.62 -8.13 12.43
CA GLY A 63 1.33 -7.47 12.29
C GLY A 63 0.40 -8.23 11.34
N LYS A 64 -0.78 -7.67 11.13
CA LYS A 64 -1.80 -8.16 10.21
C LYS A 64 -1.59 -7.53 8.83
N VAL A 65 -1.34 -8.37 7.83
CA VAL A 65 -1.10 -7.93 6.43
C VAL A 65 -2.24 -7.06 5.92
N LEU A 66 -3.50 -7.49 6.09
CA LEU A 66 -4.65 -6.70 5.64
C LEU A 66 -4.68 -5.29 6.26
N LEU A 67 -4.47 -5.18 7.58
CA LEU A 67 -4.54 -3.89 8.26
C LEU A 67 -3.37 -2.95 7.90
N SER A 68 -2.18 -3.52 7.61
CA SER A 68 -1.05 -2.76 7.06
C SER A 68 -1.42 -2.09 5.74
N HIS A 69 -2.09 -2.81 4.85
CA HIS A 69 -2.53 -2.29 3.56
C HIS A 69 -3.66 -1.26 3.68
N VAL A 70 -4.64 -1.51 4.55
CA VAL A 70 -5.68 -0.52 4.86
C VAL A 70 -5.04 0.77 5.36
N THR A 71 -4.08 0.67 6.28
CA THR A 71 -3.37 1.84 6.83
C THR A 71 -2.62 2.59 5.74
N PHE A 72 -1.92 1.88 4.85
CA PHE A 72 -1.24 2.49 3.71
C PHE A 72 -2.22 3.28 2.84
N GLY A 73 -3.37 2.70 2.48
CA GLY A 73 -4.37 3.39 1.67
C GLY A 73 -5.01 4.59 2.36
N VAL A 74 -5.18 4.55 3.68
CA VAL A 74 -5.60 5.72 4.46
C VAL A 74 -4.55 6.83 4.40
N VAL A 75 -3.26 6.50 4.52
CA VAL A 75 -2.18 7.48 4.42
C VAL A 75 -2.12 8.11 3.03
N GLU A 76 -2.23 7.30 1.97
CA GLU A 76 -2.26 7.80 0.59
C GLU A 76 -3.49 8.68 0.35
N ALA A 77 -4.68 8.24 0.75
CA ALA A 77 -5.91 9.04 0.66
C ALA A 77 -5.79 10.39 1.37
N ALA A 78 -5.22 10.40 2.59
CA ALA A 78 -5.00 11.63 3.34
C ALA A 78 -4.00 12.55 2.63
N TYR A 79 -2.93 11.99 2.07
CA TYR A 79 -1.95 12.74 1.29
C TYR A 79 -2.57 13.35 0.03
N ASP A 80 -3.37 12.58 -0.72
CA ASP A 80 -4.03 13.05 -1.95
C ASP A 80 -5.01 14.19 -1.68
N ILE A 81 -5.84 14.08 -0.63
CA ILE A 81 -6.76 15.14 -0.22
C ILE A 81 -5.99 16.41 0.17
N TRP A 82 -4.89 16.25 0.90
CA TRP A 82 -4.06 17.37 1.33
C TRP A 82 -3.33 18.05 0.16
N ALA A 83 -2.84 17.27 -0.81
CA ALA A 83 -2.02 17.77 -1.91
C ALA A 83 -2.81 18.31 -3.12
N ASN A 84 -3.99 17.76 -3.43
CA ASN A 84 -4.64 17.96 -4.74
C ASN A 84 -6.02 18.65 -4.71
N GLY A 85 -6.50 19.15 -3.56
CA GLY A 85 -7.77 19.88 -3.47
C GLY A 85 -9.02 18.98 -3.54
N ILE A 86 -10.16 19.51 -3.08
CA ILE A 86 -11.26 18.71 -2.51
C ILE A 86 -12.04 17.82 -3.49
N SER A 87 -12.48 18.29 -4.67
CA SER A 87 -13.60 17.61 -5.35
C SER A 87 -13.26 16.26 -5.99
N THR A 88 -12.07 16.11 -6.58
CA THR A 88 -11.60 14.85 -7.19
C THR A 88 -10.80 13.99 -6.21
N ALA A 89 -10.13 14.61 -5.24
CA ALA A 89 -9.29 13.89 -4.28
C ALA A 89 -10.09 13.01 -3.32
N TYR A 90 -11.36 13.32 -3.01
CA TYR A 90 -12.19 12.45 -2.17
C TYR A 90 -12.46 11.08 -2.81
N TRP A 91 -12.81 11.06 -4.10
CA TRP A 91 -13.06 9.80 -4.82
C TRP A 91 -11.78 9.02 -5.06
N ALA A 92 -10.67 9.71 -5.37
CA ALA A 92 -9.36 9.08 -5.46
C ALA A 92 -8.93 8.45 -4.12
N GLY A 93 -9.08 9.18 -3.01
CA GLY A 93 -8.77 8.67 -1.68
C GLY A 93 -9.66 7.49 -1.26
N PHE A 94 -10.95 7.52 -1.59
CA PHE A 94 -11.83 6.38 -1.36
C PHE A 94 -11.40 5.16 -2.19
N ALA A 95 -11.09 5.36 -3.47
CA ALA A 95 -10.59 4.31 -4.33
C ALA A 95 -9.27 3.71 -3.81
N SER A 96 -8.36 4.53 -3.28
CA SER A 96 -7.11 4.10 -2.64
C SER A 96 -7.35 3.18 -1.45
N ILE A 97 -8.22 3.57 -0.50
CA ILE A 97 -8.53 2.72 0.67
C ILE A 97 -9.10 1.37 0.23
N ILE A 98 -10.03 1.37 -0.71
CA ILE A 98 -10.68 0.14 -1.20
C ILE A 98 -9.69 -0.75 -1.96
N SER A 99 -8.96 -0.21 -2.92
CA SER A 99 -8.02 -0.97 -3.74
C SER A 99 -6.93 -1.61 -2.88
N HIS A 100 -6.34 -0.86 -1.95
CA HIS A 100 -5.33 -1.40 -1.05
C HIS A 100 -5.91 -2.42 -0.06
N SER A 101 -7.14 -2.24 0.41
CA SER A 101 -7.81 -3.27 1.22
C SER A 101 -7.96 -4.59 0.44
N VAL A 102 -8.32 -4.51 -0.84
CA VAL A 102 -8.42 -5.67 -1.73
C VAL A 102 -7.06 -6.32 -1.95
N PHE A 103 -6.01 -5.55 -2.23
CA PHE A 103 -4.64 -6.09 -2.38
C PHE A 103 -4.15 -6.76 -1.09
N GLY A 104 -4.44 -6.17 0.08
CA GLY A 104 -4.12 -6.75 1.38
C GLY A 104 -4.84 -8.06 1.64
N ALA A 105 -6.12 -8.15 1.26
CA ALA A 105 -6.90 -9.37 1.35
C ALA A 105 -6.34 -10.47 0.44
N ILE A 106 -5.95 -10.12 -0.79
CA ILE A 106 -5.32 -11.04 -1.75
C ILE A 106 -3.99 -11.55 -1.21
N SER A 107 -3.09 -10.66 -0.77
CA SER A 107 -1.81 -11.05 -0.18
C SER A 107 -2.03 -11.98 1.01
N GLN A 108 -2.91 -11.60 1.95
CA GLN A 108 -3.18 -12.41 3.13
C GLN A 108 -3.76 -13.78 2.77
N TYR A 109 -4.69 -13.85 1.82
CA TYR A 109 -5.30 -15.10 1.38
C TYR A 109 -4.26 -16.07 0.80
N PHE A 110 -3.42 -15.59 -0.12
CA PHE A 110 -2.41 -16.46 -0.76
C PHE A 110 -1.31 -16.87 0.20
N ILE A 111 -0.87 -15.97 1.09
CA ILE A 111 0.08 -16.30 2.16
C ILE A 111 -0.50 -17.42 3.02
N TYR A 112 -1.72 -17.25 3.52
CA TYR A 112 -2.37 -18.25 4.37
C TYR A 112 -2.58 -19.59 3.66
N ARG A 113 -2.98 -19.58 2.38
CA ARG A 113 -3.36 -20.80 1.67
C ARG A 113 -2.15 -21.61 1.18
N THR A 114 -1.03 -20.96 0.92
CA THR A 114 0.15 -21.57 0.27
C THR A 114 1.40 -21.60 1.17
N ASP A 115 1.35 -20.94 2.33
CA ASP A 115 2.48 -20.69 3.21
C ASP A 115 3.68 -20.02 2.50
N ASN A 116 3.41 -19.31 1.40
CA ASN A 116 4.43 -18.67 0.58
C ASN A 116 4.21 -17.14 0.51
N ASN A 117 5.06 -16.43 1.25
CA ASN A 117 5.06 -14.97 1.31
C ASN A 117 5.29 -14.30 -0.05
N PHE A 118 6.23 -14.83 -0.84
CA PHE A 118 6.56 -14.28 -2.15
C PHE A 118 5.40 -14.39 -3.12
N LEU A 119 4.66 -15.50 -3.08
CA LEU A 119 3.50 -15.68 -3.96
C LEU A 119 2.39 -14.68 -3.66
N GLY A 120 2.08 -14.45 -2.38
CA GLY A 120 1.07 -13.46 -1.99
C GLY A 120 1.45 -12.02 -2.36
N ILE A 121 2.73 -11.67 -2.27
CA ILE A 121 3.25 -10.37 -2.71
C ILE A 121 3.17 -10.27 -4.24
N ALA A 122 3.64 -11.28 -4.97
CA ALA A 122 3.67 -11.25 -6.42
C ALA A 122 2.27 -11.12 -7.04
N ILE A 123 1.29 -11.87 -6.54
CA ILE A 123 -0.09 -11.81 -7.05
C ILE A 123 -0.72 -10.44 -6.78
N ALA A 124 -0.58 -9.91 -5.56
CA ALA A 124 -1.07 -8.58 -5.25
C ALA A 124 -0.39 -7.51 -6.11
N ALA A 125 0.92 -7.61 -6.34
CA ALA A 125 1.67 -6.66 -7.16
C ALA A 125 1.18 -6.67 -8.61
N LEU A 126 0.93 -7.84 -9.20
CA LEU A 126 0.40 -7.95 -10.56
C LEU A 126 -1.01 -7.32 -10.68
N ILE A 127 -1.88 -7.58 -9.70
CA ILE A 127 -3.23 -7.01 -9.68
C ILE A 127 -3.17 -5.49 -9.47
N HIS A 128 -2.25 -5.01 -8.64
CA HIS A 128 -2.05 -3.59 -8.40
C HIS A 128 -1.45 -2.88 -9.64
N MET A 129 -0.51 -3.49 -10.34
CA MET A 129 -0.02 -2.99 -11.64
C MET A 129 -1.16 -2.86 -12.65
N ALA A 130 -2.04 -3.86 -12.72
CA ALA A 130 -3.22 -3.81 -13.59
C ALA A 130 -4.18 -2.68 -13.20
N TRP A 131 -4.43 -2.49 -11.91
CA TRP A 131 -5.24 -1.39 -11.39
C TRP A 131 -4.65 -0.02 -11.76
N ASN A 132 -3.35 0.20 -11.53
CA ASN A 132 -2.69 1.47 -11.86
C ASN A 132 -2.69 1.73 -13.37
N TYR A 133 -2.50 0.69 -14.19
CA TYR A 133 -2.66 0.80 -15.64
C TYR A 133 -4.06 1.29 -16.01
N THR A 134 -5.12 0.69 -15.45
CA THR A 134 -6.51 1.09 -15.70
C THR A 134 -6.78 2.53 -15.27
N VAL A 135 -6.35 2.93 -14.07
CA VAL A 135 -6.55 4.29 -13.54
C VAL A 135 -5.83 5.33 -14.40
N ILE A 136 -4.56 5.11 -14.74
CA ILE A 136 -3.79 6.04 -15.59
C ILE A 136 -4.40 6.13 -17.00
N ASN A 137 -4.83 5.00 -17.57
CA ASN A 137 -5.46 5.02 -18.87
C ASN A 137 -6.79 5.79 -18.86
N LEU A 138 -7.63 5.62 -17.83
CA LEU A 138 -8.86 6.39 -17.66
C LEU A 138 -8.57 7.89 -17.48
N LYS A 139 -7.55 8.23 -16.69
CA LYS A 139 -7.10 9.62 -16.51
C LYS A 139 -6.66 10.25 -17.83
N ASN A 140 -5.96 9.51 -18.70
CA ASN A 140 -5.45 10.04 -19.97
C ASN A 140 -6.52 10.16 -21.08
N GLN A 141 -7.71 9.61 -20.88
CA GLN A 141 -8.83 9.71 -21.82
C GLN A 141 -9.73 10.95 -21.58
N HIS A 142 -9.51 11.68 -20.49
CA HIS A 142 -10.26 12.86 -20.08
C HIS A 142 -9.32 14.06 -19.86
#